data_AF-G2KMW3-F1
#
_entry.id   AF-G2KMW3-F1
#
_cell.length_a   1.000
_cell.length_b   1.000
_cell.length_c   1.000
_cell.angle_alpha   90.00
_cell.angle_beta   90.00
_cell.angle_gamma   90.00
#
_symmetry.space_group_name_H-M   'P 1'
#
loop_
_entity.id
_entity.type
_entity.pdbx_description
1 polymer ?
#
loop_
_entity_poly.entity_id
_entity_poly.type
_entity_poly.pdbx_seq_one_letter_code
_entity_poly.pdbx_strand_id
1 'polypeptide(L)'
;MEVAAFAQGLRAATLPFKYRNHNPFTPDQVEDFDVVVVSGLRDKGTVIRDAYAKKGKPVIVIDYGYMSRVSGIKTWATGHWQVGLNRLGWVPPFQCLSDRLDRLGIFFKPQHDGEYVLVCGQHVGDPSHGLDADGISAWATREIAKAKGARPVLWRPHPDSPDVNATGHDGISSGPIDWASVHAVHCINSNVGHEAIINGVRVICEPSAPYAELPMAPSEEQKRVYFSRLAYSQWTLDEMRSGEAIEFIINAIRRLQ
;
A
#
# COMPACT_ATOMS: atom_id res chain seq x y z
N MET A 1 -11.74 8.59 -11.26
CA MET A 1 -11.66 7.94 -12.60
C MET A 1 -11.54 6.43 -12.46
N GLU A 2 -10.69 5.96 -11.56
CA GLU A 2 -10.63 4.61 -11.01
C GLU A 2 -12.01 4.00 -10.73
N VAL A 3 -12.91 4.70 -10.03
CA VAL A 3 -14.28 4.20 -9.79
C VAL A 3 -15.08 4.02 -11.09
N ALA A 4 -14.86 4.88 -12.09
CA ALA A 4 -15.51 4.77 -13.38
C ALA A 4 -14.93 3.61 -14.21
N ALA A 5 -13.61 3.40 -14.17
CA ALA A 5 -12.94 2.26 -14.80
C ALA A 5 -13.40 0.93 -14.18
N PHE A 6 -13.45 0.86 -12.85
CA PHE A 6 -13.95 -0.30 -12.13
C PHE A 6 -15.41 -0.61 -12.48
N ALA A 7 -16.26 0.41 -12.57
CA ALA A 7 -17.65 0.25 -12.99
C ALA A 7 -17.80 -0.22 -14.45
N GLN A 8 -16.88 0.16 -15.35
CA GLN A 8 -16.83 -0.40 -16.70
C GLN A 8 -16.49 -1.89 -16.67
N GLY A 9 -15.54 -2.31 -15.82
CA GLY A 9 -15.26 -3.72 -15.57
C GLY A 9 -16.45 -4.50 -15.04
N LEU A 10 -17.22 -3.91 -14.11
CA LEU A 10 -18.47 -4.52 -13.63
C LEU A 10 -19.47 -4.72 -14.77
N ARG A 11 -19.60 -3.75 -15.69
CA ARG A 11 -20.44 -3.91 -16.91
C ARG A 11 -19.91 -5.02 -17.82
N ALA A 12 -18.61 -5.08 -18.06
CA ALA A 12 -17.97 -6.11 -18.87
C ALA A 12 -18.21 -7.51 -18.28
N ALA A 13 -18.18 -7.62 -16.94
CA ALA A 13 -18.50 -8.84 -16.20
C ALA A 13 -20.02 -9.09 -16.03
N THR A 14 -20.90 -8.26 -16.61
CA THR A 14 -22.36 -8.34 -16.48
C THR A 14 -22.89 -8.26 -15.04
N LEU A 15 -22.12 -7.66 -14.13
CA LEU A 15 -22.50 -7.48 -12.73
C LEU A 15 -23.32 -6.19 -12.54
N PRO A 16 -24.50 -6.25 -11.90
CA PRO A 16 -25.28 -5.07 -11.59
C PRO A 16 -24.58 -4.23 -10.52
N PHE A 17 -24.68 -2.90 -10.64
CA PHE A 17 -24.13 -1.98 -9.66
C PHE A 17 -24.94 -0.69 -9.61
N LYS A 18 -24.81 0.06 -8.52
CA LYS A 18 -25.48 1.34 -8.34
C LYS A 18 -24.53 2.32 -7.66
N TYR A 19 -24.36 3.51 -8.24
CA TYR A 19 -23.59 4.57 -7.61
C TYR A 19 -24.31 5.12 -6.37
N ARG A 20 -23.52 5.54 -5.38
CA ARG A 20 -24.00 6.33 -4.24
C ARG A 20 -23.14 7.57 -4.06
N ASN A 21 -23.82 8.66 -3.73
CA ASN A 21 -23.13 9.82 -3.19
C ASN A 21 -22.76 9.51 -1.73
N HIS A 22 -21.47 9.57 -1.41
CA HIS A 22 -20.98 9.25 -0.07
C HIS A 22 -21.13 10.43 0.92
N ASN A 23 -21.32 11.66 0.44
CA ASN A 23 -21.43 12.85 1.28
C ASN A 23 -22.54 12.74 2.34
N PRO A 24 -23.78 12.34 2.01
CA PRO A 24 -24.85 12.21 2.99
C PRO A 24 -24.75 10.93 3.84
N PHE A 25 -23.78 10.05 3.58
CA PHE A 25 -23.74 8.74 4.24
C PHE A 25 -23.58 8.85 5.75
N THR A 26 -24.46 8.15 6.46
CA THR A 26 -24.38 7.88 7.88
C THR A 26 -24.44 6.36 8.13
N PRO A 27 -23.85 5.83 9.22
CA PRO A 27 -23.81 4.37 9.47
C PRO A 27 -25.17 3.66 9.59
N ASP A 28 -26.26 4.41 9.83
CA ASP A 28 -27.64 3.92 9.84
C ASP A 28 -28.24 3.76 8.43
N GLN A 29 -27.59 4.28 7.39
CA GLN A 29 -28.00 4.21 5.98
C GLN A 29 -27.35 3.04 5.22
N VAL A 30 -26.92 2.00 5.92
CA VAL A 30 -26.40 0.80 5.27
C VAL A 30 -27.52 0.14 4.46
N GLU A 31 -27.27 -0.06 3.17
CA GLU A 31 -28.17 -0.72 2.24
C GLU A 31 -27.79 -2.19 2.05
N ASP A 32 -28.68 -2.98 1.47
CA ASP A 32 -28.39 -4.39 1.18
C ASP A 32 -27.63 -4.52 -0.14
N PHE A 33 -26.30 -4.34 -0.07
CA PHE A 33 -25.37 -4.68 -1.15
C PHE A 33 -24.65 -5.98 -0.82
N ASP A 34 -24.31 -6.77 -1.85
CA ASP A 34 -23.45 -7.95 -1.69
C ASP A 34 -21.99 -7.56 -1.48
N VAL A 35 -21.55 -6.50 -2.16
CA VAL A 35 -20.19 -5.94 -2.11
C VAL A 35 -20.27 -4.42 -2.21
N VAL A 36 -19.46 -3.71 -1.43
CA VAL A 36 -19.34 -2.24 -1.51
C VAL A 36 -17.98 -1.86 -2.07
N VAL A 37 -17.92 -0.81 -2.87
CA VAL A 37 -16.65 -0.28 -3.42
C VAL A 37 -16.45 1.15 -2.92
N VAL A 38 -15.28 1.45 -2.38
CA VAL A 38 -14.87 2.80 -1.95
C VAL A 38 -13.57 3.20 -2.63
N SER A 39 -13.41 4.50 -2.92
CA SER A 39 -12.14 5.06 -3.39
C SER A 39 -11.45 5.77 -2.25
N GLY A 40 -10.32 5.21 -1.84
CA GLY A 40 -9.58 5.60 -0.65
C GLY A 40 -10.35 5.43 0.66
N LEU A 41 -9.65 5.73 1.76
CA LEU A 41 -10.20 5.62 3.12
C LEU A 41 -10.22 6.93 3.90
N ARG A 42 -9.80 8.03 3.25
CA ARG A 42 -9.97 9.38 3.78
C ARG A 42 -11.46 9.79 3.74
N ASP A 43 -11.78 10.89 4.39
CA ASP A 43 -13.15 11.42 4.53
C ASP A 43 -14.15 10.36 5.04
N LYS A 44 -15.18 10.04 4.25
CA LYS A 44 -16.21 9.05 4.59
C LYS A 44 -15.79 7.61 4.27
N GLY A 45 -14.66 7.39 3.59
CA GLY A 45 -14.23 6.05 3.14
C GLY A 45 -14.10 5.07 4.29
N THR A 46 -13.43 5.45 5.37
CA THR A 46 -13.33 4.62 6.59
C THR A 46 -14.69 4.36 7.22
N VAL A 47 -15.54 5.39 7.36
CA VAL A 47 -16.87 5.25 7.98
C VAL A 47 -17.77 4.30 7.19
N ILE A 48 -17.77 4.41 5.86
CA ILE A 48 -18.54 3.52 4.97
C ILE A 48 -18.03 2.10 5.09
N ARG A 49 -16.70 1.92 4.96
CA ARG A 49 -16.09 0.60 5.05
C ARG A 49 -16.47 -0.08 6.37
N ASP A 50 -16.30 0.60 7.49
CA ASP A 50 -16.52 0.02 8.81
C ASP A 50 -18.01 -0.31 9.04
N ALA A 51 -18.93 0.53 8.55
CA ALA A 51 -20.37 0.30 8.63
C ALA A 51 -20.81 -0.97 7.88
N TYR A 52 -20.30 -1.18 6.66
CA TYR A 52 -20.60 -2.37 5.86
C TYR A 52 -19.85 -3.62 6.35
N ALA A 53 -18.59 -3.49 6.75
CA ALA A 53 -17.82 -4.59 7.34
C ALA A 53 -18.47 -5.12 8.63
N LYS A 54 -19.04 -4.23 9.47
CA LYS A 54 -19.82 -4.62 10.66
C LYS A 54 -21.06 -5.46 10.33
N LYS A 55 -21.56 -5.37 9.10
CA LYS A 55 -22.67 -6.21 8.58
C LYS A 55 -22.19 -7.46 7.85
N GLY A 56 -20.89 -7.75 7.89
CA GLY A 56 -20.29 -8.88 7.17
C GLY A 56 -20.25 -8.70 5.66
N LYS A 57 -20.46 -7.48 5.15
CA LYS A 57 -20.39 -7.19 3.72
C LYS A 57 -18.94 -6.87 3.33
N PRO A 58 -18.35 -7.55 2.33
CA PRO A 58 -17.02 -7.23 1.85
C PRO A 58 -16.98 -5.83 1.21
N VAL A 59 -15.91 -5.09 1.49
CA VAL A 59 -15.67 -3.75 0.97
C VAL A 59 -14.40 -3.75 0.14
N ILE A 60 -14.51 -3.48 -1.16
CA ILE A 60 -13.37 -3.27 -2.06
C ILE A 60 -12.89 -1.83 -1.88
N VAL A 61 -11.61 -1.68 -1.57
CA VAL A 61 -10.92 -0.39 -1.44
C VAL A 61 -10.04 -0.19 -2.67
N ILE A 62 -10.28 0.90 -3.39
CA ILE A 62 -9.48 1.31 -4.56
C ILE A 62 -8.68 2.56 -4.20
N ASP A 63 -7.36 2.50 -4.31
CA ASP A 63 -6.46 3.62 -3.99
C ASP A 63 -5.20 3.54 -4.85
N TYR A 64 -4.22 4.41 -4.62
CA TYR A 64 -2.92 4.33 -5.29
C TYR A 64 -2.23 2.98 -5.01
N GLY A 65 -1.59 2.44 -6.05
CA GLY A 65 -0.87 1.18 -5.96
C GLY A 65 0.46 1.29 -5.21
N TYR A 66 1.05 0.12 -4.98
CA TYR A 66 2.33 -0.09 -4.29
C TYR A 66 3.51 -0.32 -5.26
N MET A 67 3.23 -0.68 -6.52
CA MET A 67 4.24 -1.00 -7.53
C MET A 67 3.96 -0.25 -8.81
N SER A 68 4.98 0.39 -9.42
CA SER A 68 4.82 1.20 -10.64
C SER A 68 3.59 2.11 -10.54
N ARG A 69 3.46 2.77 -9.39
CA ARG A 69 2.22 3.39 -8.92
C ARG A 69 1.88 4.67 -9.67
N VAL A 70 0.61 5.05 -9.55
CA VAL A 70 0.22 6.45 -9.73
C VAL A 70 0.88 7.30 -8.63
N SER A 71 1.72 8.26 -9.02
CA SER A 71 2.36 9.25 -8.13
C SER A 71 1.99 10.69 -8.47
N GLY A 72 1.20 10.90 -9.53
CA GLY A 72 0.67 12.19 -9.94
C GLY A 72 -0.04 12.11 -11.29
N ILE A 73 -0.45 13.28 -11.81
CA ILE A 73 -1.23 13.41 -13.06
C ILE A 73 -0.57 12.69 -14.24
N LYS A 74 0.76 12.76 -14.35
CA LYS A 74 1.52 12.15 -15.47
C LYS A 74 1.45 10.63 -15.50
N THR A 75 1.36 9.99 -14.35
CA THR A 75 1.30 8.53 -14.20
C THR A 75 -0.13 8.04 -13.99
N TRP A 76 -1.12 8.93 -13.94
CA TRP A 76 -2.48 8.58 -13.53
C TRP A 76 -3.16 7.56 -14.45
N ALA A 77 -2.91 7.67 -15.76
CA ALA A 77 -3.49 6.77 -16.76
C ALA A 77 -2.76 5.44 -16.88
N THR A 78 -1.47 5.39 -16.54
CA THR A 78 -0.57 4.26 -16.82
C THR A 78 -0.06 3.56 -15.57
N GLY A 79 -0.17 4.20 -14.41
CA GLY A 79 0.25 3.67 -13.12
C GLY A 79 -0.77 2.71 -12.54
N HIS A 80 -0.32 1.93 -11.57
CA HIS A 80 -1.15 0.95 -10.90
C HIS A 80 -1.91 1.55 -9.73
N TRP A 81 -3.10 1.00 -9.55
CA TRP A 81 -4.03 1.22 -8.46
C TRP A 81 -4.09 -0.04 -7.61
N GLN A 82 -4.21 0.11 -6.29
CA GLN A 82 -4.57 -1.03 -5.47
C GLN A 82 -6.07 -1.32 -5.60
N VAL A 83 -6.43 -2.59 -5.66
CA VAL A 83 -7.80 -3.09 -5.51
C VAL A 83 -7.76 -4.15 -4.44
N GLY A 84 -8.14 -3.77 -3.22
CA GLY A 84 -7.97 -4.57 -2.02
C GLY A 84 -9.26 -4.85 -1.27
N LEU A 85 -9.30 -5.91 -0.47
CA LEU A 85 -10.44 -6.23 0.39
C LEU A 85 -10.28 -5.63 1.79
N ASN A 86 -11.30 -4.88 2.21
CA ASN A 86 -11.56 -4.33 3.54
C ASN A 86 -10.49 -3.38 4.10
N ARG A 87 -9.36 -3.17 3.44
CA ARG A 87 -8.28 -2.32 3.93
C ARG A 87 -7.36 -1.87 2.79
N LEU A 88 -6.62 -0.80 3.06
CA LEU A 88 -5.43 -0.46 2.28
C LEU A 88 -4.36 -1.52 2.50
N GLY A 89 -3.55 -1.78 1.47
CA GLY A 89 -2.43 -2.71 1.56
C GLY A 89 -2.86 -4.16 1.67
N TRP A 90 -4.06 -4.49 1.20
CA TRP A 90 -4.50 -5.88 1.13
C TRP A 90 -3.64 -6.65 0.12
N VAL A 91 -2.97 -7.69 0.62
CA VAL A 91 -2.29 -8.71 -0.17
C VAL A 91 -3.14 -9.97 -0.08
N PRO A 92 -3.47 -10.63 -1.21
CA PRO A 92 -4.17 -11.91 -1.19
C PRO A 92 -3.49 -12.88 -0.22
N PRO A 93 -4.23 -13.53 0.71
CA PRO A 93 -3.64 -14.45 1.67
C PRO A 93 -3.38 -15.85 1.08
N PHE A 94 -3.55 -15.99 -0.23
CA PHE A 94 -3.40 -17.24 -0.96
C PHE A 94 -2.39 -17.09 -2.09
N GLN A 95 -1.80 -18.21 -2.51
CA GLN A 95 -0.86 -18.25 -3.63
C GLN A 95 -1.49 -17.70 -4.91
N CYS A 96 -0.73 -16.87 -5.61
CA CYS A 96 -1.05 -16.32 -6.92
C CYS A 96 0.09 -16.68 -7.89
N LEU A 97 -0.22 -16.80 -9.17
CA LEU A 97 0.79 -17.05 -10.21
C LEU A 97 1.74 -15.85 -10.35
N SER A 98 2.94 -16.07 -10.90
CA SER A 98 3.92 -14.99 -11.11
C SER A 98 3.69 -14.20 -12.41
N ASP A 99 2.81 -14.67 -13.30
CA ASP A 99 2.56 -14.09 -14.62
C ASP A 99 2.29 -12.58 -14.55
N ARG A 100 1.51 -12.13 -13.55
CA ARG A 100 1.23 -10.71 -13.35
C ARG A 100 2.44 -9.94 -12.87
N LEU A 101 3.21 -10.49 -11.94
CA LEU A 101 4.49 -9.91 -11.51
C LEU A 101 5.45 -9.77 -12.70
N ASP A 102 5.52 -10.79 -13.55
CA ASP A 102 6.37 -10.81 -14.73
C ASP A 102 5.91 -9.77 -15.77
N ARG A 103 4.60 -9.60 -16.00
CA ARG A 103 4.04 -8.53 -16.85
C ARG A 103 4.35 -7.12 -16.35
N LEU A 104 4.45 -6.94 -15.03
CA LEU A 104 4.85 -5.66 -14.42
C LEU A 104 6.33 -5.33 -14.62
N GLY A 105 7.15 -6.29 -15.05
CA GLY A 105 8.57 -6.09 -15.30
C GLY A 105 9.38 -5.75 -14.06
N ILE A 106 8.99 -6.29 -12.89
CA ILE A 106 9.67 -6.02 -11.61
C ILE A 106 10.81 -7.01 -11.43
N PHE A 107 12.02 -6.48 -11.25
CA PHE A 107 13.23 -7.25 -11.01
C PHE A 107 13.79 -6.93 -9.63
N PHE A 108 14.13 -7.96 -8.87
CA PHE A 108 14.72 -7.81 -7.54
C PHE A 108 16.23 -7.71 -7.65
N LYS A 109 16.81 -6.66 -7.06
CA LYS A 109 18.27 -6.60 -6.90
C LYS A 109 18.73 -7.62 -5.83
N PRO A 110 19.97 -8.13 -5.93
CA PRO A 110 20.59 -8.88 -4.85
C PRO A 110 20.63 -8.05 -3.57
N GLN A 111 20.53 -8.70 -2.42
CA GLN A 111 20.66 -8.00 -1.15
C GLN A 111 22.09 -7.49 -0.97
N HIS A 112 22.24 -6.29 -0.43
CA HIS A 112 23.54 -5.67 -0.17
C HIS A 112 23.59 -5.03 1.22
N ASP A 113 24.80 -4.63 1.62
CA ASP A 113 25.02 -3.76 2.76
C ASP A 113 25.38 -2.36 2.26
N GLY A 114 24.67 -1.35 2.77
CA GLY A 114 24.96 0.04 2.54
C GLY A 114 25.72 0.71 3.69
N GLU A 115 25.81 2.03 3.58
CA GLU A 115 26.58 2.91 4.45
C GLU A 115 25.73 3.46 5.60
N TYR A 116 24.42 3.68 5.40
CA TYR A 116 23.54 4.29 6.39
C TYR A 116 22.19 3.57 6.54
N VAL A 117 21.53 3.78 7.67
CA VAL A 117 20.13 3.38 7.90
C VAL A 117 19.23 4.58 7.62
N LEU A 118 18.12 4.35 6.92
CA LEU A 118 17.14 5.37 6.59
C LEU A 118 15.87 5.16 7.42
N VAL A 119 15.48 6.14 8.24
CA VAL A 119 14.20 6.14 8.95
C VAL A 119 13.24 7.07 8.20
N CYS A 120 12.17 6.52 7.65
CA CYS A 120 11.24 7.24 6.79
C CYS A 120 9.98 7.65 7.55
N GLY A 121 9.67 8.95 7.54
CA GLY A 121 8.43 9.50 8.06
C GLY A 121 7.21 9.17 7.21
N GLN A 122 6.03 9.54 7.70
CA GLN A 122 4.75 9.27 7.08
C GLN A 122 3.88 10.53 6.95
N HIS A 123 2.82 10.41 6.16
CA HIS A 123 1.83 11.47 6.00
C HIS A 123 0.99 11.55 7.27
N VAL A 124 0.86 12.73 7.87
CA VAL A 124 0.05 12.93 9.08
C VAL A 124 -1.40 12.53 8.82
N GLY A 125 -1.99 11.72 9.70
CA GLY A 125 -3.38 11.27 9.60
C GLY A 125 -3.66 10.29 8.48
N ASP A 126 -2.65 9.62 7.91
CA ASP A 126 -2.90 8.57 6.91
C ASP A 126 -3.74 7.44 7.51
N PRO A 127 -4.88 7.05 6.90
CA PRO A 127 -5.71 5.94 7.39
C PRO A 127 -4.98 4.60 7.51
N SER A 128 -3.81 4.41 6.88
CA SER A 128 -3.01 3.19 7.03
C SER A 128 -2.43 3.02 8.43
N HIS A 129 -2.18 4.11 9.18
CA HIS A 129 -1.58 4.06 10.50
C HIS A 129 -2.27 4.93 11.56
N GLY A 130 -3.02 5.96 11.16
CA GLY A 130 -3.87 6.78 12.04
C GLY A 130 -3.11 7.66 13.04
N LEU A 131 -1.82 7.93 12.81
CA LEU A 131 -0.99 8.75 13.72
C LEU A 131 -1.04 10.21 13.31
N ASP A 132 -1.03 11.09 14.30
CA ASP A 132 -0.82 12.52 14.15
C ASP A 132 0.69 12.87 14.04
N ALA A 133 1.00 14.16 13.97
CA ALA A 133 2.39 14.65 13.85
C ALA A 133 3.26 14.22 15.04
N ASP A 134 2.74 14.35 16.27
CA ASP A 134 3.45 13.99 17.50
C ASP A 134 3.70 12.48 17.58
N GLY A 135 2.70 11.67 17.21
CA GLY A 135 2.83 10.22 17.14
C GLY A 135 3.88 9.76 16.14
N ILE A 136 3.95 10.39 14.95
CA ILE A 136 4.99 10.09 13.96
C ILE A 136 6.37 10.53 14.48
N SER A 137 6.48 11.71 15.10
CA SER A 137 7.73 12.22 15.68
C SER A 137 8.27 11.28 16.78
N ALA A 138 7.39 10.85 17.69
CA ALA A 138 7.73 9.94 18.78
C ALA A 138 8.12 8.55 18.25
N TRP A 139 7.39 8.02 17.26
CA TRP A 139 7.74 6.78 16.57
C TRP A 139 9.13 6.88 15.93
N ALA A 140 9.37 7.92 15.14
CA ALA A 140 10.62 8.11 14.41
C ALA A 140 11.82 8.26 15.34
N THR A 141 11.69 9.08 16.39
CA THR A 141 12.75 9.28 17.39
C THR A 141 13.13 7.97 18.07
N ARG A 142 12.14 7.12 18.41
CA ARG A 142 12.37 5.80 18.97
C ARG A 142 13.07 4.87 17.98
N GLU A 143 12.63 4.83 16.72
CA GLU A 143 13.25 3.97 15.70
C GLU A 143 14.67 4.40 15.36
N ILE A 144 14.93 5.72 15.34
CA ILE A 144 16.28 6.27 15.22
C ILE A 144 17.17 5.78 16.36
N ALA A 145 16.70 5.87 17.62
CA ALA A 145 17.47 5.42 18.77
C ALA A 145 17.80 3.91 18.72
N LYS A 146 16.85 3.07 18.24
CA LYS A 146 17.08 1.63 18.04
C LYS A 146 18.10 1.34 16.92
N ALA A 147 18.12 2.16 15.88
CA ALA A 147 18.99 1.98 14.72
C ALA A 147 20.42 2.48 14.95
N LYS A 148 20.69 3.22 16.04
CA LYS A 148 22.03 3.71 16.37
C LYS A 148 23.01 2.55 16.57
N GLY A 149 24.23 2.76 16.10
CA GLY A 149 25.30 1.79 16.23
C GLY A 149 26.39 2.02 15.20
N ALA A 150 26.70 0.99 14.41
CA ALA A 150 27.83 0.98 13.49
C ALA A 150 27.68 1.86 12.23
N ARG A 151 26.49 2.38 11.95
CA ARG A 151 26.18 3.17 10.74
C ARG A 151 25.42 4.45 11.08
N PRO A 152 25.62 5.54 10.33
CA PRO A 152 24.78 6.73 10.44
C PRO A 152 23.30 6.41 10.23
N VAL A 153 22.43 7.09 10.98
CA VAL A 153 20.98 6.99 10.87
C VAL A 153 20.43 8.29 10.33
N LEU A 154 19.89 8.27 9.12
CA LEU A 154 19.32 9.45 8.47
C LEU A 154 17.80 9.49 8.65
N TRP A 155 17.28 10.66 9.04
CA TRP A 155 15.85 10.93 9.06
C TRP A 155 15.38 11.41 7.69
N ARG A 156 14.29 10.85 7.19
CA ARG A 156 13.66 11.28 5.94
C ARG A 156 12.22 11.68 6.20
N PRO A 157 11.92 12.99 6.34
CA PRO A 157 10.54 13.43 6.52
C PRO A 157 9.67 13.09 5.30
N HIS A 158 8.37 12.94 5.51
CA HIS A 158 7.44 12.69 4.42
C HIS A 158 7.26 13.97 3.59
N PRO A 159 7.23 13.91 2.24
CA PRO A 159 7.09 15.11 1.40
C PRO A 159 5.85 15.97 1.71
N ASP A 160 4.72 15.33 2.00
CA ASP A 160 3.46 16.00 2.38
C ASP A 160 3.34 16.30 3.88
N SER A 161 4.37 16.02 4.67
CA SER A 161 4.43 16.35 6.10
C SER A 161 5.86 16.73 6.49
N PRO A 162 6.46 17.75 5.83
CA PRO A 162 7.87 18.07 5.96
C PRO A 162 8.22 18.64 7.35
N ASP A 163 7.23 19.21 8.04
CA ASP A 163 7.39 19.84 9.36
C ASP A 163 7.47 18.81 10.50
N VAL A 164 7.17 17.53 10.24
CA VAL A 164 7.34 16.47 11.23
C VAL A 164 8.82 16.18 11.40
N ASN A 165 9.35 16.57 12.55
CA ASN A 165 10.74 16.33 12.90
C ASN A 165 10.91 15.13 13.84
N ALA A 166 12.08 14.51 13.80
CA ALA A 166 12.49 13.46 14.72
C ALA A 166 13.85 13.84 15.32
N THR A 167 14.14 13.41 16.55
CA THR A 167 15.41 13.77 17.20
C THR A 167 16.39 12.60 17.22
N GLY A 168 17.68 12.91 17.39
CA GLY A 168 18.74 11.91 17.52
C GLY A 168 19.28 11.35 16.20
N HIS A 169 18.83 11.80 15.03
CA HIS A 169 19.38 11.36 13.74
C HIS A 169 20.76 11.99 13.46
N ASP A 170 21.57 11.38 12.59
CA ASP A 170 22.88 11.89 12.16
C ASP A 170 22.78 12.84 10.96
N GLY A 171 21.61 12.93 10.33
CA GLY A 171 21.37 13.84 9.21
C GLY A 171 19.97 13.69 8.64
N ILE A 172 19.63 14.57 7.70
CA ILE A 172 18.36 14.56 6.98
C ILE A 172 18.60 14.08 5.55
N SER A 173 17.85 13.07 5.12
CA SER A 173 17.80 12.62 3.73
C SER A 173 16.65 13.29 2.99
N SER A 174 16.92 13.83 1.81
CA SER A 174 15.93 14.43 0.91
C SER A 174 16.24 14.08 -0.55
N GLY A 175 15.29 14.32 -1.47
CA GLY A 175 15.48 14.01 -2.88
C GLY A 175 15.42 12.50 -3.21
N PRO A 176 15.86 12.07 -4.40
CA PRO A 176 15.91 10.66 -4.78
C PRO A 176 16.75 9.82 -3.82
N ILE A 177 16.32 8.60 -3.55
CA ILE A 177 17.05 7.67 -2.67
C ILE A 177 18.13 6.96 -3.50
N ASP A 178 19.38 7.10 -3.08
CA ASP A 178 20.46 6.24 -3.56
C ASP A 178 20.44 4.91 -2.81
N TRP A 179 19.70 3.95 -3.39
CA TRP A 179 19.50 2.64 -2.79
C TRP A 179 20.79 1.85 -2.55
N ALA A 180 21.86 2.10 -3.30
CA ALA A 180 23.13 1.39 -3.12
C ALA A 180 23.80 1.72 -1.78
N SER A 181 23.62 2.96 -1.29
CA SER A 181 24.15 3.40 0.01
C SER A 181 23.23 3.09 1.20
N VAL A 182 22.00 2.61 0.98
CA VAL A 182 21.08 2.27 2.09
C VAL A 182 21.34 0.87 2.60
N HIS A 183 21.67 0.73 3.87
CA HIS A 183 21.82 -0.56 4.56
C HIS A 183 20.49 -1.18 4.96
N ALA A 184 19.60 -0.35 5.53
CA ALA A 184 18.28 -0.74 5.96
C ALA A 184 17.32 0.45 5.94
N VAL A 185 16.03 0.17 5.74
CA VAL A 185 14.94 1.13 5.87
C VAL A 185 14.08 0.79 7.08
N HIS A 186 13.84 1.77 7.95
CA HIS A 186 12.81 1.71 8.98
C HIS A 186 11.61 2.56 8.53
N CYS A 187 10.42 1.98 8.56
CA CYS A 187 9.18 2.66 8.17
C CYS A 187 7.98 2.07 8.92
N ILE A 188 6.85 2.76 9.00
CA ILE A 188 5.63 2.19 9.58
C ILE A 188 5.06 1.16 8.61
N ASN A 189 4.44 1.63 7.52
CA ASN A 189 3.82 0.80 6.48
C ASN A 189 3.88 1.45 5.09
N SER A 190 4.85 2.35 4.90
CA SER A 190 5.05 3.13 3.68
C SER A 190 5.45 2.27 2.49
N ASN A 191 5.02 2.64 1.29
CA ASN A 191 5.44 2.02 0.02
C ASN A 191 6.96 2.04 -0.18
N VAL A 192 7.69 2.93 0.51
CA VAL A 192 9.16 2.92 0.50
C VAL A 192 9.74 1.56 0.94
N GLY A 193 9.01 0.80 1.77
CA GLY A 193 9.39 -0.56 2.14
C GLY A 193 9.35 -1.53 0.96
N HIS A 194 8.34 -1.46 0.09
CA HIS A 194 8.32 -2.25 -1.15
C HIS A 194 9.47 -1.86 -2.08
N GLU A 195 9.72 -0.56 -2.25
CA GLU A 195 10.85 -0.06 -3.06
C GLU A 195 12.20 -0.53 -2.52
N ALA A 196 12.38 -0.53 -1.20
CA ALA A 196 13.57 -1.02 -0.53
C ALA A 196 13.79 -2.51 -0.81
N ILE A 197 12.77 -3.35 -0.65
CA ILE A 197 12.86 -4.81 -0.91
C ILE A 197 13.22 -5.07 -2.38
N ILE A 198 12.60 -4.34 -3.32
CA ILE A 198 12.92 -4.43 -4.76
C ILE A 198 14.39 -4.09 -5.01
N ASN A 199 14.91 -3.09 -4.29
CA ASN A 199 16.30 -2.66 -4.43
C ASN A 199 17.31 -3.44 -3.58
N GLY A 200 16.93 -4.56 -2.95
CA GLY A 200 17.86 -5.38 -2.17
C GLY A 200 18.19 -4.82 -0.78
N VAL A 201 17.39 -3.87 -0.29
CA VAL A 201 17.59 -3.23 1.02
C VAL A 201 16.69 -3.89 2.06
N ARG A 202 17.26 -4.14 3.25
CA ARG A 202 16.53 -4.70 4.40
C ARG A 202 15.47 -3.74 4.89
N VAL A 203 14.32 -4.28 5.33
CA VAL A 203 13.22 -3.48 5.84
C VAL A 203 12.87 -3.88 7.26
N ILE A 204 12.81 -2.89 8.14
CA ILE A 204 12.26 -2.97 9.49
C ILE A 204 10.96 -2.18 9.47
N CYS A 205 9.86 -2.82 9.85
CA CYS A 205 8.54 -2.19 9.76
C CYS A 205 7.61 -2.56 10.91
N GLU A 206 6.55 -1.76 11.05
CA GLU A 206 5.49 -2.07 12.01
C GLU A 206 4.61 -3.21 11.47
N PRO A 207 3.95 -4.00 12.34
CA PRO A 207 3.11 -5.13 11.93
C PRO A 207 1.96 -4.78 10.99
N SER A 208 1.58 -3.50 10.90
CA SER A 208 0.56 -3.01 9.98
C SER A 208 1.03 -2.95 8.52
N ALA A 209 2.34 -3.09 8.26
CA ALA A 209 2.88 -3.07 6.91
C ALA A 209 2.43 -4.29 6.09
N PRO A 210 2.03 -4.11 4.81
CA PRO A 210 1.65 -5.21 3.93
C PRO A 210 2.76 -6.25 3.74
N TYR A 211 4.01 -5.88 3.95
CA TYR A 211 5.20 -6.72 3.78
C TYR A 211 5.79 -7.21 5.12
N ALA A 212 5.09 -6.99 6.25
CA ALA A 212 5.55 -7.43 7.57
C ALA A 212 5.67 -8.97 7.69
N GLU A 213 5.04 -9.73 6.79
CA GLU A 213 5.18 -11.20 6.73
C GLU A 213 6.52 -11.68 6.17
N LEU A 214 7.27 -10.79 5.49
CA LEU A 214 8.58 -11.15 4.97
C LEU A 214 9.64 -11.09 6.08
N PRO A 215 10.60 -12.04 6.11
CA PRO A 215 11.75 -11.90 6.99
C PRO A 215 12.61 -10.72 6.56
N MET A 216 13.46 -10.22 7.46
CA MET A 216 14.32 -9.05 7.22
C MET A 216 15.25 -9.21 6.00
N ALA A 217 15.66 -10.45 5.70
CA ALA A 217 16.49 -10.82 4.56
C ALA A 217 15.78 -11.92 3.74
N PRO A 218 14.76 -11.56 2.93
CA PRO A 218 13.98 -12.55 2.21
C PRO A 218 14.77 -13.14 1.04
N SER A 219 14.66 -14.45 0.85
CA SER A 219 15.19 -15.13 -0.33
C SER A 219 14.51 -14.61 -1.60
N GLU A 220 15.11 -14.85 -2.78
CA GLU A 220 14.47 -14.48 -4.04
C GLU A 220 13.11 -15.16 -4.22
N GLU A 221 12.98 -16.42 -3.80
CA GLU A 221 11.72 -17.16 -3.83
C GLU A 221 10.66 -16.51 -2.92
N GLN A 222 11.03 -16.13 -1.69
CA GLN A 222 10.12 -15.46 -0.76
C GLN A 222 9.64 -14.11 -1.32
N LYS A 223 10.55 -13.34 -1.93
CA LYS A 223 10.21 -12.10 -2.64
C LYS A 223 9.23 -12.41 -3.79
N ARG A 224 9.54 -13.38 -4.64
CA ARG A 224 8.66 -13.76 -5.76
C ARG A 224 7.27 -14.17 -5.31
N VAL A 225 7.14 -15.00 -4.28
CA VAL A 225 5.84 -15.43 -3.73
C VAL A 225 5.04 -14.25 -3.20
N TYR A 226 5.67 -13.36 -2.42
CA TYR A 226 5.01 -12.18 -1.89
C TYR A 226 4.57 -11.21 -3.00
N PHE A 227 5.49 -10.84 -3.88
CA PHE A 227 5.24 -9.86 -4.93
C PHE A 227 4.29 -10.40 -6.02
N SER A 228 4.23 -11.72 -6.22
CA SER A 228 3.20 -12.34 -7.08
C SER A 228 1.81 -12.12 -6.50
N ARG A 229 1.62 -12.29 -5.18
CA ARG A 229 0.33 -11.98 -4.52
C ARG A 229 0.04 -10.49 -4.59
N LEU A 230 1.01 -9.65 -4.29
CA LEU A 230 0.86 -8.19 -4.36
C LEU A 230 0.45 -7.73 -5.76
N ALA A 231 1.05 -8.28 -6.82
CA ALA A 231 0.73 -7.94 -8.21
C ALA A 231 -0.76 -8.10 -8.53
N TYR A 232 -1.41 -9.12 -7.97
CA TYR A 232 -2.86 -9.35 -8.12
C TYR A 232 -3.75 -8.43 -7.29
N SER A 233 -3.18 -7.55 -6.47
CA SER A 233 -3.89 -6.39 -5.94
C SER A 233 -3.53 -5.08 -6.65
N GLN A 234 -2.65 -5.09 -7.66
CA GLN A 234 -2.23 -3.91 -8.41
C GLN A 234 -2.76 -3.93 -9.85
N TRP A 235 -3.55 -2.94 -10.24
CA TRP A 235 -4.26 -2.93 -11.54
C TRP A 235 -4.14 -1.58 -12.24
N THR A 236 -3.92 -1.61 -13.55
CA THR A 236 -4.08 -0.42 -14.39
C THR A 236 -5.57 -0.11 -14.60
N LEU A 237 -5.88 1.10 -15.06
CA LEU A 237 -7.26 1.45 -15.40
C LEU A 237 -7.81 0.59 -16.55
N ASP A 238 -6.98 0.17 -17.50
CA ASP A 238 -7.42 -0.65 -18.64
C ASP A 238 -7.78 -2.07 -18.20
N GLU A 239 -7.01 -2.67 -17.29
CA GLU A 239 -7.34 -3.98 -16.72
C GLU A 239 -8.57 -3.92 -15.78
N MET A 240 -8.83 -2.77 -15.16
CA MET A 240 -10.12 -2.57 -14.49
C MET A 240 -11.27 -2.50 -15.49
N ARG A 241 -11.10 -1.79 -16.62
CA ARG A 241 -12.15 -1.67 -17.65
C ARG A 241 -12.43 -3.00 -18.35
N SER A 242 -11.40 -3.81 -18.60
CA SER A 242 -11.54 -5.12 -19.24
C SER A 242 -12.30 -6.12 -18.36
N GLY A 243 -12.33 -5.89 -17.04
CA GLY A 243 -12.97 -6.78 -16.08
C GLY A 243 -12.01 -7.75 -15.39
N GLU A 244 -10.72 -7.78 -15.75
CA GLU A 244 -9.73 -8.68 -15.15
C GLU A 244 -9.60 -8.47 -13.63
N ALA A 245 -9.54 -7.20 -13.21
CA ALA A 245 -9.49 -6.86 -11.78
C ALA A 245 -10.76 -7.31 -11.03
N ILE A 246 -11.91 -7.24 -11.72
CA ILE A 246 -13.23 -7.60 -11.17
C ILE A 246 -13.31 -9.11 -11.00
N GLU A 247 -12.93 -9.87 -12.03
CA GLU A 247 -12.90 -11.33 -11.98
C GLU A 247 -12.04 -11.82 -10.82
N PHE A 248 -10.82 -11.27 -10.69
CA PHE A 248 -9.93 -11.64 -9.60
C PHE A 248 -10.54 -11.33 -8.22
N ILE A 249 -10.99 -10.10 -7.99
CA ILE A 249 -11.45 -9.68 -6.67
C ILE A 249 -12.75 -10.38 -6.24
N ILE A 250 -13.66 -10.68 -7.18
CA ILE A 250 -14.88 -11.44 -6.89
C ILE A 250 -14.55 -12.90 -6.56
N ASN A 251 -13.63 -13.52 -7.30
CA ASN A 251 -13.17 -14.87 -6.96
C ASN A 251 -12.45 -14.91 -5.61
N ALA A 252 -11.68 -13.86 -5.29
CA ALA A 252 -11.05 -13.72 -3.98
C ALA A 252 -12.10 -13.62 -2.85
N ILE A 253 -13.17 -12.84 -3.03
CA ILE A 253 -14.28 -12.74 -2.06
C ILE A 253 -14.91 -14.12 -1.83
N ARG A 254 -15.27 -14.83 -2.90
CA ARG A 254 -15.88 -16.19 -2.81
C ARG A 254 -14.98 -17.20 -2.10
N ARG A 255 -13.66 -17.09 -2.26
CA ARG A 255 -12.69 -17.99 -1.64
C ARG A 255 -12.52 -17.75 -0.14
N LEU A 256 -12.82 -16.53 0.32
CA LEU A 256 -12.60 -16.10 1.71
C LEU A 256 -13.87 -16.12 2.57
N GLN A 257 -15.01 -16.45 1.98
CA GLN A 257 -16.29 -16.72 2.65
C GLN A 257 -16.46 -18.22 2.89
#